data_AF-Q28NY6-F1
#
_entry.id   AF-Q28NY6-F1
#
_cell.length_a   1.000
_cell.length_b   1.000
_cell.length_c   1.000
_cell.angle_alpha   90.00
_cell.angle_beta   90.00
_cell.angle_gamma   90.00
#
_symmetry.space_group_name_H-M   'P 1'
#
loop_
_entity.id
_entity.type
_entity.pdbx_description
1 polymer ?
#
loop_
_entity_poly.entity_id
_entity_poly.type
_entity_poly.pdbx_seq_one_letter_code
_entity_poly.pdbx_strand_id
1 'polypeptide(L)' 'MLEPGGLFISKTACLGEQWFFRPLVGLMTLVGKAPHVLHQRQSALRAAILGAGFEVVEELSQPGTPPRLYMVARRL' A
#
# COMPACT_ATOMS: atom_id res chain seq x y z
N MET A 1 -16.75 7.76 3.85
CA MET A 1 -16.00 7.19 4.99
C MET A 1 -16.72 5.92 5.43
N LEU A 2 -16.02 4.96 6.05
CA LEU A 2 -16.63 3.73 6.57
C LEU A 2 -17.29 4.03 7.93
N GLU A 3 -18.48 3.49 8.15
CA GLU A 3 -19.10 3.45 9.47
C GLU A 3 -18.26 2.60 10.44
N PRO A 4 -18.36 2.83 11.77
CA PRO A 4 -17.75 1.96 12.77
C PRO A 4 -18.14 0.48 12.52
N GLY A 5 -17.15 -0.41 12.57
CA GLY A 5 -17.31 -1.82 12.21
C GLY A 5 -17.17 -2.14 10.72
N GLY A 6 -17.12 -1.14 9.83
CA GLY A 6 -16.91 -1.34 8.40
C GLY A 6 -15.53 -1.88 8.06
N LEU A 7 -15.42 -2.67 6.98
CA LEU A 7 -14.16 -3.27 6.54
C LEU A 7 -13.48 -2.44 5.44
N PHE A 8 -12.20 -2.16 5.65
CA PHE A 8 -11.25 -1.69 4.66
C PHE A 8 -10.42 -2.88 4.17
N ILE A 9 -10.49 -3.18 2.87
CA ILE A 9 -9.73 -4.28 2.25
C ILE A 9 -8.81 -3.66 1.21
N SER A 10 -7.52 -3.96 1.31
CA SER A 10 -6.52 -3.44 0.37
C SER A 10 -5.51 -4.50 -0.04
N LYS A 11 -5.00 -4.39 -1.27
CA LYS A 11 -3.91 -5.20 -1.81
C LYS A 11 -2.98 -4.28 -2.58
N THR A 12 -1.89 -3.87 -1.96
CA THR A 12 -1.02 -2.81 -2.48
C THR A 12 0.36 -3.34 -2.82
N ALA A 13 0.80 -3.12 -4.06
CA ALA A 13 2.19 -3.34 -4.47
C ALA A 13 3.09 -2.31 -3.78
N CYS A 14 3.95 -2.75 -2.85
CA CYS A 14 4.77 -1.87 -2.04
C CYS A 14 6.09 -1.56 -2.75
N LEU A 15 6.03 -0.68 -3.76
CA LEU A 15 7.17 -0.27 -4.59
C LEU A 15 8.34 0.32 -3.78
N GLY A 16 8.07 0.85 -2.59
CA GLY A 16 9.10 1.40 -1.69
C GLY A 16 10.00 0.34 -1.03
N GLU A 17 9.67 -0.95 -1.19
CA GLU A 17 10.53 -2.06 -0.77
C GLU A 17 11.76 -2.23 -1.68
N GLN A 18 11.72 -1.70 -2.91
CA GLN A 18 12.84 -1.80 -3.84
C GLN A 18 13.20 -0.43 -4.42
N TRP A 19 14.45 -0.02 -4.22
CA TRP A 19 14.93 1.32 -4.56
C TRP A 19 14.82 1.64 -6.06
N PHE A 20 14.99 0.65 -6.93
CA PHE A 20 15.02 0.83 -8.39
C PHE A 20 13.65 1.16 -9.00
N PHE A 21 12.54 0.90 -8.30
CA PHE A 21 11.23 1.31 -8.80
C PHE A 21 11.08 2.81 -8.86
N ARG A 22 11.76 3.56 -7.99
CA ARG A 22 11.64 5.03 -7.96
C ARG A 22 12.15 5.72 -9.23
N PRO A 23 13.37 5.45 -9.73
CA PRO A 23 13.77 5.96 -11.03
C PRO A 23 12.93 5.39 -12.19
N LEU A 24 12.54 4.10 -12.14
CA LEU A 24 11.72 3.49 -13.19
C LEU A 24 10.36 4.18 -13.35
N VAL A 25 9.63 4.39 -12.26
CA VAL A 25 8.35 5.11 -12.24
C VAL A 25 8.55 6.55 -12.70
N GLY A 26 9.60 7.23 -12.26
CA GLY A 26 9.93 8.58 -12.72
C GLY A 26 10.06 8.68 -14.24
N LEU A 27 10.79 7.73 -14.86
CA LEU A 27 10.90 7.64 -16.31
C LEU A 27 9.54 7.38 -16.99
N MET A 28 8.73 6.49 -16.43
CA MET A 28 7.38 6.21 -16.96
C MET A 28 6.47 7.44 -16.85
N THR A 29 6.56 8.22 -15.78
CA THR A 29 5.80 9.46 -15.62
C THR A 29 6.25 10.53 -16.62
N LEU A 30 7.55 10.66 -16.89
CA LEU A 30 8.08 11.59 -17.91
C LEU A 30 7.54 11.28 -19.32
N VAL A 31 7.38 10.01 -19.66
CA VAL A 31 6.83 9.56 -20.95
C VAL A 31 5.28 9.53 -20.94
N GLY A 32 4.63 10.01 -19.85
CA GLY A 32 3.18 10.06 -19.72
C GLY A 32 2.50 8.69 -19.53
N LYS A 33 3.27 7.67 -19.15
CA LYS A 33 2.81 6.27 -18.99
C LYS A 33 2.44 5.90 -17.56
N ALA A 34 2.91 6.65 -16.57
CA ALA A 34 2.56 6.42 -15.17
C ALA A 34 2.00 7.70 -14.52
N PRO A 35 0.85 7.63 -13.83
CA PRO A 35 0.33 8.73 -13.02
C PRO A 35 1.20 8.93 -11.77
N HIS A 36 0.77 9.78 -10.82
CA HIS A 36 1.42 9.87 -9.53
C HIS A 36 1.34 8.51 -8.80
N VAL A 37 2.49 7.90 -8.53
CA VAL A 37 2.59 6.62 -7.81
C VAL A 37 3.29 6.83 -6.48
N LEU A 38 2.66 6.36 -5.40
CA LEU A 38 3.25 6.39 -4.08
C LEU A 38 4.26 5.26 -3.92
N HIS A 39 5.50 5.61 -3.59
CA HIS A 39 6.56 4.66 -3.23
C HIS A 39 6.45 4.25 -1.76
N GLN A 40 5.40 3.51 -1.40
CA GLN A 40 5.19 3.04 -0.03
C GLN A 40 5.90 1.71 0.26
N ARG A 41 6.38 1.59 1.50
CA ARG A 41 6.82 0.34 2.14
C ARG A 41 5.64 -0.34 2.82
N GLN A 42 5.72 -1.65 3.04
CA GLN A 42 4.68 -2.40 3.74
C GLN A 42 4.47 -1.86 5.15
N SER A 43 5.55 -1.54 5.87
CA SER A 43 5.50 -0.97 7.21
C SER A 43 4.83 0.41 7.24
N ALA A 44 5.10 1.26 6.25
CA ALA A 44 4.50 2.59 6.15
C ALA A 44 3.00 2.51 5.84
N LEU A 45 2.60 1.61 4.92
CA LEU A 45 1.19 1.37 4.61
C LEU A 45 0.43 0.84 5.83
N ARG A 46 0.99 -0.15 6.52
CA ARG A 46 0.42 -0.69 7.77
C ARG A 46 0.26 0.41 8.83
N ALA A 47 1.30 1.20 9.06
CA ALA A 47 1.25 2.29 10.03
C ALA A 47 0.20 3.35 9.67
N ALA A 48 0.05 3.68 8.38
CA ALA A 48 -0.97 4.62 7.91
C ALA A 48 -2.39 4.10 8.13
N ILE A 49 -2.63 2.80 7.88
CA ILE A 49 -3.95 2.17 8.12
C ILE A 49 -4.28 2.19 9.62
N LEU A 50 -3.34 1.76 10.47
CA LEU A 50 -3.51 1.77 11.93
C LEU A 50 -3.72 3.19 12.47
N GLY A 51 -2.88 4.13 12.04
CA GLY A 51 -2.95 5.54 12.44
C GLY A 51 -4.23 6.24 11.98
N ALA A 52 -4.91 5.70 10.96
CA ALA A 52 -6.21 6.20 10.52
C ALA A 52 -7.37 5.74 11.41
N GLY A 53 -7.16 4.93 12.46
CA GLY A 53 -8.21 4.44 13.36
C GLY A 53 -8.84 3.13 12.86
N PHE A 54 -8.02 2.23 12.35
CA PHE A 54 -8.43 0.88 11.98
C PHE A 54 -7.72 -0.16 12.84
N GLU A 55 -8.41 -1.25 13.16
CA GLU A 55 -7.81 -2.47 13.71
C GLU A 55 -7.52 -3.47 12.59
N VAL A 56 -6.46 -4.28 12.74
CA VAL A 56 -6.11 -5.31 11.75
C VAL A 56 -6.94 -6.56 12.03
N VAL A 57 -7.68 -7.02 11.03
CA VAL A 57 -8.42 -8.29 11.05
C VAL A 57 -7.60 -9.39 10.39
N GLU A 58 -6.96 -9.08 9.25
CA GLU A 58 -6.11 -10.00 8.51
C GLU A 58 -4.96 -9.25 7.86
N GLU A 59 -3.77 -9.84 7.87
CA GLU A 59 -2.60 -9.31 7.19
C GLU A 59 -1.82 -10.44 6.51
N LEU A 60 -1.48 -10.23 5.24
CA LEU A 60 -0.67 -11.16 4.46
C LEU A 60 0.33 -10.40 3.60
N SER A 61 1.61 -10.68 3.80
CA SER A 61 2.69 -10.25 2.91
C SER A 61 2.86 -11.28 1.79
N GLN A 62 2.50 -10.92 0.56
CA GLN A 62 2.64 -11.79 -0.60
C GLN A 62 4.00 -11.56 -1.26
N PRO A 63 4.83 -12.62 -1.42
CA PRO A 63 6.17 -12.50 -1.99
C PRO A 63 6.11 -12.08 -3.46
N GLY A 64 7.12 -11.38 -3.97
CA GLY A 64 7.18 -10.88 -5.35
C GLY A 64 8.06 -9.63 -5.47
N THR A 65 8.13 -9.06 -6.67
CA THR A 65 8.95 -7.88 -7.01
C THR A 65 8.05 -6.81 -7.64
N PRO A 66 7.52 -5.84 -6.87
CA PRO A 66 7.65 -5.70 -5.41
C PRO A 66 6.71 -6.66 -4.65
N PRO A 67 6.97 -6.92 -3.36
CA PRO A 67 6.03 -7.64 -2.52
C PRO A 67 4.73 -6.83 -2.37
N ARG A 68 3.64 -7.52 -2.05
CA ARG A 68 2.31 -6.91 -1.93
C ARG A 68 1.80 -7.12 -0.52
N LEU A 69 1.39 -6.04 0.12
CA LEU A 69 0.68 -6.11 1.40
C LEU A 69 -0.81 -6.25 1.11
N TYR A 70 -1.37 -7.40 1.48
CA TYR A 70 -2.81 -7.61 1.58
C TYR A 70 -3.23 -7.37 3.02
N MET A 71 -4.25 -6.55 3.22
CA MET A 71 -4.74 -6.22 4.56
C MET A 71 -6.25 -6.06 4.57
N VAL A 72 -6.88 -6.71 5.54
CA VAL A 72 -8.27 -6.48 5.95
C VAL A 72 -8.22 -5.78 7.30
N ALA A 73 -8.79 -4.59 7.38
CA ALA A 73 -8.81 -3.78 8.58
C ALA A 73 -10.24 -3.32 8.88
N ARG A 74 -10.63 -3.28 10.15
CA ARG A 74 -11.96 -2.82 10.57
C ARG A 74 -11.88 -1.41 11.12
N ARG A 75 -12.83 -0.57 10.75
CA ARG A 75 -12.97 0.78 11.29
C ARG A 75 -13.38 0.69 12.76
N LEU A 76 -12.58 1.31 13.64
CA LEU A 76 -12.94 1.53 15.03
C LEU A 76 -14.08 2.54 15.15
#